data_AF-R0K1Q8-F1
#
_entry.id   AF-R0K1Q8-F1
#
_cell.length_a   1.000
_cell.length_b   1.000
_cell.length_c   1.000
_cell.angle_alpha   90.00
_cell.angle_beta   90.00
_cell.angle_gamma   90.00
#
_symmetry.space_group_name_H-M   'P 1'
#
loop_
_entity.id
_entity.type
_entity.pdbx_description
1 polymer ?
#
loop_
_entity_poly.entity_id
_entity_poly.type
_entity_poly.pdbx_seq_one_letter_code
_entity_poly.pdbx_strand_id
1 'polypeptide(L)'
;QAALRALHLSLEIVGAFHDVVSYLLAFAQLGNSPSPFSALNPEPLTPDWGGTERIGSELREIQKMIDSLQNPLDPSEVAQLLAAYREVMFLQFDAAIRHRLRETFLSSGNVSAYQNVTDRMSHALPPLSNSVIQSAFASQLRLPQFLDPQSCRTLMHFPWRTFLMDGGLFPVTINNSINVNYNMQLCLCSLSDADRKVAHGELTAMQFLMEDVLQNCNSSAEEDHTDCQPSLAKSKQNLAEMIDTSTNWLQSSKKMCKLLLRHQDPVLSCNLLRSFLILWKQLEMLKAEWGRLKLRTEDINTVPLYKEFCEQYGTDILHPAMKAIARKMGTEEDFGGPVTSTQHILPPKGASEIEMKVYQ
;
A
#
# COMPACT_ATOMS: atom_id res chain seq x y z
N GLN A 1 -34.60 2.46 -17.89
CA GLN A 1 -33.64 3.24 -17.07
C GLN A 1 -33.37 2.57 -15.72
N ALA A 2 -34.39 2.21 -14.93
CA ALA A 2 -34.22 1.50 -13.65
C ALA A 2 -33.48 0.15 -13.78
N ALA A 3 -33.87 -0.70 -14.74
CA ALA A 3 -33.21 -1.99 -14.98
C ALA A 3 -31.73 -1.85 -15.37
N LEU A 4 -31.39 -0.83 -16.17
CA LEU A 4 -30.00 -0.53 -16.54
C LEU A 4 -29.18 -0.08 -15.34
N ARG A 5 -29.73 0.80 -14.49
CA ARG A 5 -29.08 1.23 -13.24
C ARG A 5 -28.88 0.06 -12.29
N ALA A 6 -29.87 -0.81 -12.14
CA ALA A 6 -29.78 -2.01 -11.32
C ALA A 6 -28.70 -2.98 -11.83
N LEU A 7 -28.65 -3.21 -13.16
CA LEU A 7 -27.60 -4.03 -13.77
C LEU A 7 -26.21 -3.44 -13.54
N HIS A 8 -26.04 -2.12 -13.73
CA HIS A 8 -24.78 -1.43 -13.53
C HIS A 8 -24.27 -1.58 -12.10
N LEU A 9 -25.10 -1.25 -11.11
CA LEU A 9 -24.77 -1.40 -9.69
C LEU A 9 -24.49 -2.86 -9.30
N SER A 10 -25.25 -3.82 -9.85
CA SER A 10 -24.99 -5.25 -9.61
C SER A 10 -23.61 -5.65 -10.14
N LEU A 11 -23.23 -5.18 -11.32
CA LEU A 11 -21.92 -5.47 -11.91
C LEU A 11 -20.79 -4.80 -11.13
N GLU A 12 -20.98 -3.57 -10.62
CA GLU A 12 -20.01 -2.89 -9.75
C GLU A 12 -19.78 -3.65 -8.44
N ILE A 13 -20.85 -4.05 -7.75
CA ILE A 13 -20.78 -4.83 -6.51
C ILE A 13 -20.08 -6.17 -6.77
N VAL A 14 -20.55 -6.93 -7.77
CA VAL A 14 -19.99 -8.26 -8.07
C VAL A 14 -18.54 -8.16 -8.52
N GLY A 15 -18.20 -7.17 -9.36
CA GLY A 15 -16.83 -6.95 -9.82
C GLY A 15 -15.90 -6.57 -8.67
N ALA A 16 -16.29 -5.62 -7.82
CA ALA A 16 -15.49 -5.21 -6.68
C ALA A 16 -15.30 -6.35 -5.68
N PHE A 17 -16.37 -7.06 -5.34
CA PHE A 17 -16.32 -8.18 -4.41
C PHE A 17 -15.51 -9.36 -4.96
N HIS A 18 -15.66 -9.68 -6.25
CA HIS A 18 -14.86 -10.69 -6.93
C HIS A 18 -13.36 -10.40 -6.79
N ASP A 19 -12.95 -9.15 -7.01
CA ASP A 19 -11.55 -8.74 -6.94
C ASP A 19 -11.02 -8.78 -5.50
N VAL A 20 -11.83 -8.40 -4.51
CA VAL A 20 -11.48 -8.53 -3.08
C VAL A 20 -11.27 -10.00 -2.70
N VAL A 21 -12.22 -10.89 -3.05
CA VAL A 21 -12.11 -12.33 -2.77
C VAL A 21 -10.91 -12.93 -3.49
N SER A 22 -10.70 -12.55 -4.75
CA SER A 22 -9.56 -13.00 -5.55
C SER A 22 -8.24 -12.57 -4.94
N TYR A 23 -8.15 -11.34 -4.42
CA TYR A 23 -6.99 -10.85 -3.69
C TYR A 23 -6.73 -11.64 -2.42
N LEU A 24 -7.76 -11.87 -1.59
CA LEU A 24 -7.61 -12.62 -0.33
C LEU A 24 -7.11 -14.04 -0.58
N LEU A 25 -7.65 -14.71 -1.60
CA LEU A 25 -7.20 -16.03 -2.01
C LEU A 25 -5.76 -16.00 -2.54
N ALA A 26 -5.47 -15.05 -3.44
CA ALA A 26 -4.14 -14.90 -4.03
C ALA A 26 -3.09 -14.61 -2.95
N PHE A 27 -3.39 -13.72 -2.00
CA PHE A 27 -2.52 -13.40 -0.88
C PHE A 27 -2.18 -14.65 -0.06
N ALA A 28 -3.19 -15.45 0.31
CA ALA A 28 -2.96 -16.68 1.06
C ALA A 28 -2.10 -17.70 0.28
N GLN A 29 -2.17 -17.68 -1.05
CA GLN A 29 -1.37 -18.54 -1.93
C GLN A 29 0.05 -18.03 -2.17
N LEU A 30 0.37 -16.76 -1.92
CA LEU A 30 1.73 -16.22 -2.10
C LEU A 30 2.77 -16.95 -1.24
N GLY A 31 2.35 -17.50 -0.09
CA GLY A 31 3.20 -18.31 0.77
C GLY A 31 3.43 -19.74 0.28
N ASN A 32 2.63 -20.24 -0.66
CA ASN A 32 2.77 -21.61 -1.16
C ASN A 32 3.94 -21.69 -2.14
N SER A 33 4.64 -22.83 -2.18
CA SER A 33 5.76 -22.99 -3.11
C SER A 33 5.26 -23.00 -4.56
N PRO A 34 5.91 -22.31 -5.52
CA PRO A 34 5.54 -22.37 -6.92
C PRO A 34 6.03 -23.70 -7.49
N SER A 35 5.47 -24.82 -7.03
CA SER A 35 5.69 -26.11 -7.66
C SER A 35 4.88 -26.13 -8.96
N PRO A 36 5.50 -26.39 -10.14
CA PRO A 36 4.78 -26.50 -11.40
C PRO A 36 3.75 -27.66 -11.42
N PHE A 37 3.71 -28.49 -10.37
CA PHE A 37 2.77 -29.60 -10.19
C PHE A 37 1.62 -29.31 -9.22
N SER A 38 1.53 -28.10 -8.64
CA SER A 38 0.49 -27.73 -7.66
C SER A 38 -0.95 -27.73 -8.22
N ALA A 39 -1.14 -27.76 -9.54
CA ALA A 39 -2.46 -27.86 -10.16
C ALA A 39 -3.12 -29.25 -9.97
N LEU A 40 -2.33 -30.30 -9.73
CA LEU A 40 -2.82 -31.67 -9.57
C LEU A 40 -3.08 -32.03 -8.09
N ASN A 41 -2.46 -31.31 -7.16
CA ASN A 41 -2.69 -31.39 -5.72
C ASN A 41 -2.50 -29.99 -5.12
N PRO A 42 -3.57 -29.25 -4.83
CA PRO A 42 -3.46 -27.92 -4.23
C PRO A 42 -2.72 -28.03 -2.89
N GLU A 43 -1.58 -27.35 -2.76
CA GLU A 43 -0.93 -27.22 -1.45
C GLU A 43 -1.91 -26.53 -0.48
N PRO A 44 -2.04 -27.04 0.76
CA PRO A 44 -2.85 -26.36 1.77
C PRO A 44 -2.34 -24.92 1.95
N LEU A 45 -3.27 -23.96 2.06
CA LEU A 45 -2.91 -22.55 2.22
C LEU A 45 -2.03 -22.38 3.46
N THR A 46 -0.86 -21.78 3.27
CA THR A 46 0.09 -21.57 4.36
C THR A 46 -0.50 -20.68 5.46
N PRO A 47 -0.40 -21.08 6.75
CA PRO A 47 -0.84 -20.26 7.87
C PRO A 47 -0.11 -18.92 7.94
N ASP A 48 1.16 -18.89 7.50
CA ASP A 48 2.03 -17.71 7.53
C ASP A 48 1.47 -16.51 6.75
N TRP A 49 0.69 -16.77 5.70
CA TRP A 49 0.04 -15.76 4.87
C TRP A 49 -1.46 -15.61 5.21
N GLY A 50 -1.88 -16.16 6.35
CA GLY A 50 -3.22 -16.07 6.93
C GLY A 50 -4.11 -17.28 6.69
N GLY A 51 -3.80 -18.13 5.70
CA GLY A 51 -4.58 -19.34 5.39
C GLY A 51 -6.08 -19.10 5.17
N THR A 52 -6.89 -20.13 5.35
CA THR A 52 -8.36 -20.04 5.23
C THR A 52 -9.00 -19.23 6.35
N GLU A 53 -8.41 -19.22 7.54
CA GLU A 53 -8.94 -18.49 8.70
C GLU A 53 -9.00 -16.98 8.44
N ARG A 54 -7.95 -16.43 7.81
CA ARG A 54 -7.91 -15.01 7.44
C ARG A 54 -9.00 -14.66 6.46
N ILE A 55 -9.20 -15.47 5.41
CA ILE A 55 -10.23 -15.22 4.40
C ILE A 55 -11.60 -15.11 5.10
N GLY A 56 -11.91 -16.06 5.97
CA GLY A 56 -13.16 -16.05 6.74
C GLY A 56 -13.29 -14.85 7.68
N SER A 57 -12.20 -14.40 8.32
CA SER A 57 -12.25 -13.22 9.19
C SER A 57 -12.40 -11.92 8.41
N GLU A 58 -11.67 -11.74 7.31
CA GLU A 58 -11.76 -10.53 6.47
C GLU A 58 -13.16 -10.39 5.87
N LEU A 59 -13.73 -11.47 5.33
CA LEU A 59 -15.10 -11.44 4.80
C LEU A 59 -16.14 -11.09 5.87
N ARG A 60 -15.93 -11.55 7.11
CA ARG A 60 -16.81 -11.19 8.22
C ARG A 60 -16.67 -9.72 8.59
N GLU A 61 -15.47 -9.17 8.58
CA GLU A 61 -15.28 -7.74 8.84
C GLU A 61 -15.84 -6.87 7.70
N ILE A 62 -15.70 -7.29 6.44
CA ILE A 62 -16.35 -6.63 5.30
C ILE A 62 -17.87 -6.64 5.46
N GLN A 63 -18.46 -7.76 5.86
CA GLN A 63 -19.89 -7.83 6.16
C GLN A 63 -20.29 -6.81 7.23
N LYS A 64 -19.52 -6.71 8.33
CA LYS A 64 -19.81 -5.72 9.38
C LYS A 64 -19.67 -4.28 8.87
N MET A 65 -18.72 -3.99 7.98
CA MET A 65 -18.60 -2.67 7.36
C MET A 65 -19.84 -2.34 6.52
N ILE A 66 -20.34 -3.30 5.73
CA ILE A 66 -21.58 -3.15 4.97
C ILE A 66 -22.76 -2.91 5.91
N ASP A 67 -22.88 -3.70 6.98
CA ASP A 67 -23.96 -3.57 7.96
C ASP A 67 -23.92 -2.23 8.72
N SER A 68 -22.76 -1.57 8.79
CA SER A 68 -22.56 -0.27 9.42
C SER A 68 -22.79 0.94 8.51
N LEU A 69 -23.08 0.73 7.22
CA LEU A 69 -23.42 1.82 6.29
C LEU A 69 -24.67 2.57 6.74
N GLN A 70 -24.84 3.81 6.25
CA GLN A 70 -26.05 4.60 6.55
C GLN A 70 -27.30 3.89 6.03
N ASN A 71 -27.21 3.31 4.83
CA ASN A 71 -28.23 2.43 4.28
C ASN A 71 -27.61 1.16 3.66
N PRO A 72 -27.49 0.06 4.44
CA PRO A 72 -26.96 -1.21 3.95
C PRO A 72 -27.78 -1.86 2.82
N LEU A 73 -29.02 -1.38 2.60
CA LEU A 73 -29.89 -1.84 1.52
C LEU A 73 -29.77 -1.00 0.25
N ASP A 74 -29.04 0.13 0.27
CA ASP A 74 -28.74 0.89 -0.93
C ASP A 74 -27.56 0.26 -1.70
N PRO A 75 -27.79 -0.35 -2.88
CA PRO A 75 -26.72 -0.93 -3.68
C PRO A 75 -25.66 0.10 -4.09
N SER A 76 -25.98 1.39 -4.13
CA SER A 76 -24.99 2.44 -4.42
C SER A 76 -23.96 2.60 -3.30
N GLU A 77 -24.39 2.59 -2.04
CA GLU A 77 -23.48 2.70 -0.89
C GLU A 77 -22.59 1.46 -0.78
N VAL A 78 -23.18 0.27 -0.97
CA VAL A 78 -22.44 -1.00 -0.97
C VAL A 78 -21.40 -1.05 -2.10
N ALA A 79 -21.77 -0.63 -3.32
CA ALA A 79 -20.85 -0.56 -4.45
C ALA A 79 -19.67 0.38 -4.16
N GLN A 80 -19.95 1.57 -3.61
CA GLN A 80 -18.92 2.55 -3.26
C GLN A 80 -17.95 2.03 -2.21
N LEU A 81 -18.47 1.41 -1.13
CA LEU A 81 -17.64 0.82 -0.09
C LEU A 81 -16.73 -0.26 -0.64
N LEU A 82 -17.28 -1.23 -1.38
CA LEU A 82 -16.50 -2.34 -1.93
C LEU A 82 -15.46 -1.88 -2.95
N ALA A 83 -15.81 -0.90 -3.79
CA ALA A 83 -14.87 -0.30 -4.73
C ALA A 83 -13.71 0.40 -4.01
N ALA A 84 -14.01 1.24 -3.01
CA ALA A 84 -12.99 1.95 -2.24
C ALA A 84 -12.10 0.97 -1.45
N TYR A 85 -12.68 -0.06 -0.84
CA TYR A 85 -11.93 -1.09 -0.12
C TYR A 85 -10.99 -1.87 -1.04
N ARG A 86 -11.50 -2.33 -2.21
CA ARG A 86 -10.69 -2.98 -3.25
C ARG A 86 -9.49 -2.13 -3.67
N GLU A 87 -9.71 -0.84 -3.92
CA GLU A 87 -8.63 0.06 -4.35
C GLU A 87 -7.56 0.23 -3.27
N VAL A 88 -7.96 0.33 -2.00
CA VAL A 88 -7.01 0.37 -0.88
C VAL A 88 -6.14 -0.88 -0.84
N MET A 89 -6.73 -2.08 -1.00
CA MET A 89 -5.97 -3.33 -1.01
C MET A 89 -4.95 -3.38 -2.16
N PHE A 90 -5.35 -2.96 -3.36
CA PHE A 90 -4.48 -2.93 -4.53
C PHE A 90 -3.35 -1.91 -4.36
N LEU A 91 -3.67 -0.70 -3.90
CA LEU A 91 -2.67 0.34 -3.64
C LEU A 91 -1.68 -0.06 -2.55
N GLN A 92 -2.12 -0.73 -1.49
CA GLN A 92 -1.24 -1.25 -0.45
C GLN A 92 -0.24 -2.24 -1.04
N PHE A 93 -0.72 -3.20 -1.85
CA PHE A 93 0.14 -4.18 -2.49
C PHE A 93 1.14 -3.53 -3.43
N ASP A 94 0.69 -2.68 -4.35
CA ASP A 94 1.57 -1.99 -5.30
C ASP A 94 2.60 -1.10 -4.58
N ALA A 95 2.20 -0.34 -3.54
CA ALA A 95 3.13 0.46 -2.77
C ALA A 95 4.21 -0.39 -2.07
N ALA A 96 3.83 -1.52 -1.48
CA ALA A 96 4.74 -2.43 -0.83
C ALA A 96 5.72 -3.07 -1.83
N ILE A 97 5.24 -3.59 -2.97
CA ILE A 97 6.10 -4.26 -3.95
C ILE A 97 7.02 -3.26 -4.69
N ARG A 98 6.46 -2.15 -5.18
CA ARG A 98 7.18 -1.20 -6.05
C ARG A 98 8.25 -0.39 -5.34
N HIS A 99 8.01 -0.07 -4.07
CA HIS A 99 8.86 0.85 -3.31
C HIS A 99 9.53 0.13 -2.13
N ARG A 100 8.77 -0.32 -1.14
CA ARG A 100 9.31 -0.91 0.10
C ARG A 100 10.19 -2.14 -0.16
N LEU A 101 9.66 -3.14 -0.86
CA LEU A 101 10.34 -4.42 -1.06
C LEU A 101 11.65 -4.28 -1.84
N ARG A 102 11.66 -3.42 -2.85
CA ARG A 102 12.86 -3.12 -3.64
C ARG A 102 13.94 -2.45 -2.78
N GLU A 103 13.56 -1.47 -1.97
CA GLU A 103 14.48 -0.82 -1.03
C GLU A 103 15.04 -1.81 -0.01
N THR A 104 14.22 -2.69 0.54
CA THR A 104 14.64 -3.71 1.50
C THR A 104 15.65 -4.70 0.88
N PHE A 105 15.44 -5.13 -0.36
CA PHE A 105 16.40 -6.00 -1.04
C PHE A 105 17.72 -5.30 -1.37
N LEU A 106 17.71 -4.04 -1.79
CA LEU A 106 18.95 -3.28 -2.00
C LEU A 106 19.68 -3.04 -0.66
N SER A 107 18.94 -2.70 0.39
CA SER A 107 19.48 -2.44 1.73
C SER A 107 20.16 -3.67 2.33
N SER A 108 19.56 -4.85 2.14
CA SER A 108 20.11 -6.14 2.60
C SER A 108 21.19 -6.72 1.69
N GLY A 109 21.41 -6.13 0.52
CA GLY A 109 22.36 -6.61 -0.48
C GLY A 109 21.86 -7.77 -1.35
N ASN A 110 20.57 -8.11 -1.28
CA ASN A 110 19.96 -9.15 -2.12
C ASN A 110 19.60 -8.62 -3.52
N VAL A 111 20.63 -8.40 -4.34
CA VAL A 111 20.48 -7.89 -5.72
C VAL A 111 19.67 -8.82 -6.61
N SER A 112 19.77 -10.14 -6.39
CA SER A 112 19.02 -11.14 -7.16
C SER A 112 17.51 -10.98 -6.95
N ALA A 113 17.06 -10.92 -5.69
CA ALA A 113 15.64 -10.70 -5.37
C ALA A 113 15.16 -9.32 -5.83
N TYR A 114 15.98 -8.29 -5.69
CA TYR A 114 15.68 -6.96 -6.23
C TYR A 114 15.41 -6.99 -7.74
N GLN A 115 16.29 -7.62 -8.53
CA GLN A 115 16.15 -7.70 -9.98
C GLN A 115 14.90 -8.50 -10.37
N ASN A 116 14.71 -9.64 -9.71
CA ASN A 116 13.54 -10.51 -9.86
C ASN A 116 12.21 -9.76 -9.66
N VAL A 117 12.11 -8.94 -8.61
CA VAL A 117 10.90 -8.13 -8.37
C VAL A 117 10.79 -7.00 -9.38
N THR A 118 11.90 -6.30 -9.66
CA THR A 118 11.95 -5.13 -10.56
C THR A 118 11.51 -5.48 -11.98
N ASP A 119 11.99 -6.60 -12.53
CA ASP A 119 11.64 -7.02 -13.90
C ASP A 119 10.16 -7.37 -14.02
N ARG A 120 9.60 -8.03 -13.01
CA ARG A 120 8.23 -8.57 -13.06
C ARG A 120 7.19 -7.53 -12.70
N MET A 121 7.48 -6.63 -11.77
CA MET A 121 6.53 -5.61 -11.32
C MET A 121 6.09 -4.67 -12.46
N SER A 122 6.96 -4.47 -13.46
CA SER A 122 6.67 -3.62 -14.63
C SER A 122 5.44 -4.09 -15.42
N HIS A 123 5.22 -5.42 -15.44
CA HIS A 123 4.11 -6.06 -16.13
C HIS A 123 2.98 -6.50 -15.17
N ALA A 124 3.33 -6.88 -13.95
CA ALA A 124 2.41 -7.49 -13.00
C ALA A 124 1.62 -6.47 -12.15
N LEU A 125 2.21 -5.33 -11.82
CA LEU A 125 1.55 -4.32 -10.96
C LEU A 125 0.56 -3.39 -11.66
N PRO A 126 0.68 -3.03 -12.96
CA PRO A 126 -0.27 -2.09 -13.57
C PRO A 126 -1.74 -2.43 -13.34
N PRO A 127 -2.20 -3.70 -13.48
CA PRO A 127 -3.59 -4.08 -13.18
C PRO A 127 -3.97 -4.00 -11.68
N LEU A 128 -3.00 -4.01 -10.77
CA LEU A 128 -3.18 -3.98 -9.31
C LEU A 128 -2.83 -2.61 -8.72
N SER A 129 -2.90 -1.54 -9.51
CA SER A 129 -2.48 -0.20 -9.09
C SER A 129 -3.42 0.88 -9.61
N ASN A 130 -3.22 2.13 -9.19
CA ASN A 130 -3.82 3.30 -9.84
C ASN A 130 -3.06 3.71 -11.11
N SER A 131 -2.14 2.88 -11.61
CA SER A 131 -1.49 3.13 -12.88
C SER A 131 -2.51 3.03 -13.99
N VAL A 132 -2.47 4.01 -14.86
CA VAL A 132 -3.24 3.93 -16.08
C VAL A 132 -2.63 2.92 -17.03
N ILE A 133 -3.48 2.04 -17.54
CA ILE A 133 -3.17 1.19 -18.68
C ILE A 133 -3.40 2.01 -19.94
N GLN A 134 -2.31 2.32 -20.66
CA GLN A 134 -2.40 3.03 -21.93
C GLN A 134 -3.19 2.19 -22.94
N SER A 135 -4.23 2.77 -23.56
CA SER A 135 -4.83 2.16 -24.74
C SER A 135 -3.85 2.13 -25.91
N ALA A 136 -4.10 1.30 -26.92
CA ALA A 136 -3.32 1.28 -28.15
C ALA A 136 -3.27 2.67 -28.81
N PHE A 137 -4.31 3.49 -28.63
CA PHE A 137 -4.35 4.87 -29.12
C PHE A 137 -3.53 5.84 -28.25
N ALA A 138 -3.45 5.62 -26.95
CA ALA A 138 -2.59 6.42 -26.07
C ALA A 138 -1.11 6.27 -26.43
N SER A 139 -0.69 5.10 -26.95
CA SER A 139 0.70 4.88 -27.41
C SER A 139 1.12 5.80 -28.58
N GLN A 140 0.15 6.33 -29.34
CA GLN A 140 0.39 7.28 -30.43
C GLN A 140 0.66 8.69 -29.92
N LEU A 141 0.38 8.97 -28.64
CA LEU A 141 0.54 10.27 -28.00
C LEU A 141 1.54 10.13 -26.84
N ARG A 142 2.83 10.44 -27.10
CA ARG A 142 3.85 10.49 -26.04
C ARG A 142 3.61 11.71 -25.15
N LEU A 143 2.77 11.53 -24.14
CA LEU A 143 2.46 12.58 -23.16
C LEU A 143 2.91 12.14 -21.76
N PRO A 144 3.41 13.05 -20.91
CA PRO A 144 3.79 12.73 -19.55
C PRO A 144 2.63 12.09 -18.76
N GLN A 145 2.93 11.05 -17.99
CA GLN A 145 1.95 10.35 -17.17
C GLN A 145 1.54 11.22 -15.97
N PHE A 146 0.24 11.27 -15.67
CA PHE A 146 -0.25 11.97 -14.49
C PHE A 146 -0.04 11.15 -13.22
N LEU A 147 0.23 11.84 -12.12
CA LEU A 147 0.42 11.23 -10.80
C LEU A 147 -0.87 10.63 -10.21
N ASP A 148 -2.04 11.17 -10.56
CA ASP A 148 -3.35 10.56 -10.31
C ASP A 148 -4.31 10.78 -11.50
N PRO A 149 -4.32 9.84 -12.46
CA PRO A 149 -5.12 9.98 -13.67
C PRO A 149 -6.64 9.90 -13.45
N GLN A 150 -7.05 9.29 -12.34
CA GLN A 150 -8.45 9.05 -12.00
C GLN A 150 -9.00 10.07 -10.97
N SER A 151 -8.20 11.09 -10.61
CA SER A 151 -8.69 12.16 -9.74
C SER A 151 -9.79 12.97 -10.43
N CYS A 152 -10.76 13.45 -9.65
CA CYS A 152 -11.81 14.34 -10.14
C CYS A 152 -11.24 15.59 -10.84
N ARG A 153 -10.14 16.15 -10.34
CA ARG A 153 -9.46 17.30 -10.99
C ARG A 153 -8.86 16.92 -12.33
N THR A 154 -8.21 15.76 -12.43
CA THR A 154 -7.61 15.29 -13.69
C THR A 154 -8.68 15.03 -14.75
N LEU A 155 -9.78 14.38 -14.35
CA LEU A 155 -10.96 14.15 -15.18
C LEU A 155 -11.54 15.46 -15.72
N MET A 156 -11.64 16.50 -14.87
CA MET A 156 -12.15 17.81 -15.26
C MET A 156 -11.22 18.55 -16.23
N HIS A 157 -9.92 18.55 -15.98
CA HIS A 157 -8.95 19.32 -16.77
C HIS A 157 -8.48 18.60 -18.05
N PHE A 158 -8.49 17.26 -18.08
CA PHE A 158 -7.98 16.45 -19.18
C PHE A 158 -8.88 15.26 -19.52
N PRO A 159 -10.18 15.47 -19.83
CA PRO A 159 -11.17 14.39 -19.98
C PRO A 159 -10.83 13.39 -21.11
N TRP A 160 -10.27 13.88 -22.22
CA TRP A 160 -9.82 13.05 -23.34
C TRP A 160 -8.63 12.17 -22.99
N ARG A 161 -7.78 12.58 -22.03
CA ARG A 161 -6.69 11.75 -21.55
C ARG A 161 -7.25 10.62 -20.71
N THR A 162 -8.13 10.89 -19.75
CA THR A 162 -8.71 9.82 -18.94
C THR A 162 -9.47 8.82 -19.80
N PHE A 163 -10.17 9.28 -20.85
CA PHE A 163 -10.82 8.41 -21.84
C PHE A 163 -9.85 7.46 -22.59
N LEU A 164 -8.67 7.95 -23.01
CA LEU A 164 -7.66 7.13 -23.68
C LEU A 164 -6.91 6.17 -22.74
N MET A 165 -7.09 6.39 -21.45
CA MET A 165 -6.36 5.77 -20.35
C MET A 165 -7.27 4.85 -19.52
N ASP A 166 -8.52 4.71 -19.94
CA ASP A 166 -9.56 3.91 -19.31
C ASP A 166 -10.08 2.87 -20.30
N GLY A 167 -10.27 1.64 -19.83
CA GLY A 167 -10.87 0.56 -20.61
C GLY A 167 -9.92 -0.37 -21.38
N GLY A 168 -8.63 -0.46 -21.06
CA GLY A 168 -7.74 -1.47 -21.68
C GLY A 168 -7.29 -1.12 -23.11
N LEU A 169 -7.08 -2.13 -23.97
CA LEU A 169 -6.42 -1.94 -25.28
C LEU A 169 -7.17 -0.97 -26.21
N PHE A 170 -8.49 -0.88 -26.05
CA PHE A 170 -9.38 0.04 -26.76
C PHE A 170 -10.18 0.89 -25.75
N PRO A 171 -10.54 2.15 -26.05
CA PRO A 171 -11.39 2.94 -25.15
C PRO A 171 -12.73 2.24 -24.92
N VAL A 172 -13.25 2.29 -23.69
CA VAL A 172 -14.58 1.72 -23.33
C VAL A 172 -14.62 0.18 -23.33
N THR A 173 -13.50 -0.54 -23.50
CA THR A 173 -13.51 -1.97 -23.19
C THR A 173 -13.62 -2.16 -21.69
N ILE A 174 -14.73 -2.75 -21.22
CA ILE A 174 -14.82 -3.25 -19.86
C ILE A 174 -13.83 -4.42 -19.82
N ASN A 175 -12.63 -4.20 -19.27
CA ASN A 175 -11.62 -5.24 -19.19
C ASN A 175 -12.08 -6.25 -18.14
N ASN A 176 -12.82 -7.25 -18.61
CA ASN A 176 -13.34 -8.33 -17.78
C ASN A 176 -12.18 -9.10 -17.16
N SER A 177 -12.25 -9.25 -15.84
CA SER A 177 -11.40 -10.06 -14.98
C SER A 177 -9.91 -9.71 -15.02
N ILE A 178 -9.51 -8.76 -14.17
CA ILE A 178 -8.12 -8.69 -13.71
C ILE A 178 -7.81 -10.05 -13.10
N ASN A 179 -6.82 -10.76 -13.66
CA ASN A 179 -6.36 -12.00 -13.05
C ASN A 179 -5.48 -11.63 -11.84
N VAL A 180 -6.14 -11.25 -10.74
CA VAL A 180 -5.49 -10.75 -9.51
C VAL A 180 -4.46 -11.75 -9.03
N ASN A 181 -4.82 -13.04 -9.03
CA ASN A 181 -3.96 -14.13 -8.64
C ASN A 181 -2.67 -14.18 -9.45
N TYR A 182 -2.80 -14.29 -10.78
CA TYR A 182 -1.65 -14.33 -11.68
C TYR A 182 -0.72 -13.13 -11.47
N ASN A 183 -1.28 -11.92 -11.37
CA ASN A 183 -0.50 -10.70 -11.20
C ASN A 183 0.23 -10.66 -9.85
N MET A 184 -0.43 -11.02 -8.75
CA MET A 184 0.21 -11.09 -7.44
C MET A 184 1.32 -12.15 -7.41
N GLN A 185 1.05 -13.34 -7.96
CA GLN A 185 2.06 -14.41 -8.04
C GLN A 185 3.25 -14.00 -8.92
N LEU A 186 3.00 -13.37 -10.07
CA LEU A 186 4.05 -12.91 -10.98
C LEU A 186 4.97 -11.89 -10.31
N CYS A 187 4.45 -11.03 -9.41
CA CYS A 187 5.29 -10.08 -8.67
C CYS A 187 6.34 -10.76 -7.78
N LEU A 188 6.01 -11.92 -7.21
CA LEU A 188 6.82 -12.60 -6.20
C LEU A 188 7.37 -13.95 -6.66
N CYS A 189 7.16 -14.32 -7.92
CA CYS A 189 7.65 -15.61 -8.42
C CYS A 189 9.18 -15.63 -8.45
N SER A 190 9.75 -16.83 -8.32
CA SER A 190 11.21 -17.05 -8.21
C SER A 190 11.90 -16.40 -7.01
N LEU A 191 11.14 -15.84 -6.05
CA LEU A 191 11.68 -15.51 -4.75
C LEU A 191 11.87 -16.78 -3.91
N SER A 192 12.94 -16.82 -3.13
CA SER A 192 13.16 -17.88 -2.16
C SER A 192 12.12 -17.80 -1.03
N ASP A 193 11.99 -18.87 -0.23
CA ASP A 193 11.10 -18.86 0.95
C ASP A 193 11.48 -17.75 1.94
N ALA A 194 12.78 -17.47 2.08
CA ALA A 194 13.28 -16.39 2.92
C ALA A 194 12.87 -15.02 2.35
N ASP A 195 13.04 -14.80 1.05
CA ASP A 195 12.69 -13.53 0.39
C ASP A 195 11.18 -13.29 0.38
N ARG A 196 10.37 -14.35 0.31
CA ARG A 196 8.92 -14.25 0.47
C ARG A 196 8.53 -13.82 1.87
N LYS A 197 9.22 -14.29 2.91
CA LYS A 197 8.99 -13.79 4.28
C LYS A 197 9.33 -12.31 4.41
N VAL A 198 10.37 -11.83 3.70
CA VAL A 198 10.67 -10.39 3.61
C VAL A 198 9.53 -9.65 2.91
N ALA A 199 9.03 -10.15 1.79
CA ALA A 199 7.89 -9.57 1.08
C ALA A 199 6.63 -9.50 1.95
N HIS A 200 6.34 -10.57 2.71
CA HIS A 200 5.27 -10.57 3.69
C HIS A 200 5.48 -9.48 4.75
N GLY A 201 6.68 -9.37 5.32
CA GLY A 201 7.03 -8.34 6.30
C GLY A 201 6.81 -6.91 5.79
N GLU A 202 7.18 -6.61 4.55
CA GLU A 202 6.99 -5.28 3.94
C GLU A 202 5.52 -4.95 3.68
N LEU A 203 4.75 -5.95 3.24
CA LEU A 203 3.31 -5.84 3.16
C LEU A 203 2.75 -5.51 4.56
N THR A 204 3.25 -6.14 5.64
CA THR A 204 2.70 -5.98 7.00
C THR A 204 3.03 -4.59 7.51
N ALA A 205 4.24 -4.13 7.24
CA ALA A 205 4.67 -2.79 7.59
C ALA A 205 3.76 -1.73 6.93
N MET A 206 3.38 -1.92 5.66
CA MET A 206 2.42 -1.01 5.01
C MET A 206 1.04 -1.05 5.68
N GLN A 207 0.58 -2.23 6.11
CA GLN A 207 -0.66 -2.35 6.88
C GLN A 207 -0.58 -1.55 8.19
N PHE A 208 0.51 -1.66 8.94
CA PHE A 208 0.68 -0.90 10.19
C PHE A 208 0.70 0.62 9.96
N LEU A 209 1.35 1.09 8.89
CA LEU A 209 1.31 2.52 8.53
C LEU A 209 -0.12 3.01 8.28
N MET A 210 -0.91 2.23 7.55
CA MET A 210 -2.32 2.53 7.31
C MET A 210 -3.13 2.52 8.63
N GLU A 211 -2.82 1.64 9.58
CA GLU A 211 -3.50 1.61 10.88
C GLU A 211 -3.20 2.87 11.70
N ASP A 212 -1.96 3.36 11.63
CA ASP A 212 -1.54 4.56 12.33
C ASP A 212 -2.21 5.81 11.74
N VAL A 213 -2.41 5.87 10.42
CA VAL A 213 -3.21 6.93 9.77
C VAL A 213 -4.63 6.96 10.34
N LEU A 214 -5.29 5.80 10.40
CA LEU A 214 -6.66 5.73 10.93
C LEU A 214 -6.73 6.05 12.43
N GLN A 215 -5.72 5.70 13.22
CA GLN A 215 -5.66 6.01 14.65
C GLN A 215 -5.47 7.52 14.87
N ASN A 216 -4.56 8.15 14.13
CA ASN A 216 -4.25 9.57 14.29
C ASN A 216 -5.39 10.50 13.84
N CYS A 217 -6.19 10.10 12.85
CA CYS A 217 -7.40 10.85 12.47
C CYS A 217 -8.54 10.76 13.49
N ASN A 218 -8.55 9.74 14.36
CA ASN A 218 -9.55 9.61 15.42
C ASN A 218 -9.24 10.51 16.63
N SER A 219 -7.96 10.72 16.96
CA SER A 219 -7.55 11.54 18.11
C SER A 219 -7.85 13.04 17.95
N SER A 220 -8.15 13.52 16.73
CA SER A 220 -8.52 14.91 16.49
C SER A 220 -10.02 15.22 16.66
N ALA A 221 -10.85 14.21 16.93
CA ALA A 221 -12.32 14.38 17.01
C ALA A 221 -12.88 14.38 18.45
N GLU A 222 -12.07 14.06 19.46
CA GLU A 222 -12.47 14.06 20.88
C GLU A 222 -11.44 14.86 21.72
N GLU A 223 -11.39 16.18 21.53
CA GLU A 223 -10.98 17.07 22.63
C GLU A 223 -12.27 17.57 23.32
N ASP A 224 -12.84 16.70 24.15
CA ASP A 224 -13.64 17.14 25.28
C ASP A 224 -12.85 16.81 26.55
N HIS A 225 -12.71 17.80 27.42
CA HIS A 225 -11.79 17.82 28.54
C HIS A 225 -11.97 16.64 29.51
N THR A 226 -10.91 15.87 29.79
CA THR A 226 -10.26 15.67 31.11
C THR A 226 -9.41 14.39 31.18
N ASP A 227 -8.28 14.50 31.88
CA ASP A 227 -7.33 13.46 32.31
C ASP A 227 -6.31 12.89 31.31
N CYS A 228 -5.19 13.61 31.21
CA CYS A 228 -3.88 13.10 30.78
C CYS A 228 -3.34 12.03 31.76
N GLN A 229 -3.20 10.76 31.33
CA GLN A 229 -2.10 9.83 31.70
C GLN A 229 -2.25 8.46 30.95
N PRO A 230 -1.20 7.63 30.81
CA PRO A 230 -0.51 7.39 29.55
C PRO A 230 -0.84 6.02 28.92
N SER A 231 -1.32 6.01 27.68
CA SER A 231 -1.43 4.78 26.86
C SER A 231 -0.18 4.51 26.01
N LEU A 232 0.82 5.39 26.05
CA LEU A 232 2.03 5.37 25.22
C LEU A 232 3.13 4.38 25.70
N ALA A 233 2.79 3.43 26.57
CA ALA A 233 3.73 2.41 27.05
C ALA A 233 3.65 1.09 26.26
N LYS A 234 2.58 0.84 25.48
CA LYS A 234 2.41 -0.44 24.78
C LYS A 234 3.05 -0.51 23.38
N SER A 235 3.54 0.60 22.83
CA SER A 235 4.19 0.62 21.52
C SER A 235 5.66 0.15 21.56
N LYS A 236 6.27 0.01 22.75
CA LYS A 236 7.72 -0.24 22.90
C LYS A 236 8.14 -1.69 23.17
N GLN A 237 7.23 -2.66 23.23
CA GLN A 237 7.59 -4.06 23.52
C GLN A 237 7.78 -4.96 22.29
N ASN A 238 7.49 -4.51 21.07
CA ASN A 238 7.46 -5.41 19.91
C ASN A 238 8.72 -5.41 19.04
N LEU A 239 9.83 -4.79 19.48
CA LEU A 239 11.08 -4.79 18.69
C LEU A 239 12.01 -5.98 19.01
N ALA A 240 11.63 -6.89 19.92
CA ALA A 240 12.50 -7.98 20.39
C ALA A 240 11.96 -9.42 20.21
N GLU A 241 10.80 -9.64 19.59
CA GLU A 241 10.29 -11.00 19.32
C GLU A 241 10.09 -11.24 17.83
N MET A 242 11.14 -11.71 17.17
CA MET A 242 11.07 -12.30 15.83
C MET A 242 10.60 -13.77 15.93
N ILE A 243 9.42 -14.02 16.50
CA ILE A 243 8.75 -15.33 16.43
C ILE A 243 7.23 -15.06 16.34
N ASP A 244 6.59 -15.63 15.31
CA ASP A 244 5.17 -15.54 14.90
C ASP A 244 4.71 -14.29 14.13
N THR A 245 5.17 -14.18 12.87
CA THR A 245 4.74 -13.16 11.90
C THR A 245 3.31 -13.36 11.37
N SER A 246 2.78 -14.60 11.44
CA SER A 246 1.47 -15.00 10.89
C SER A 246 0.29 -14.47 11.71
N THR A 247 0.40 -14.56 13.04
CA THR A 247 -0.60 -14.05 14.01
C THR A 247 -0.62 -12.53 14.02
N ASN A 248 0.53 -11.89 13.85
CA ASN A 248 0.65 -10.42 13.81
C ASN A 248 -0.08 -9.80 12.62
N TRP A 249 0.02 -10.39 11.41
CA TRP A 249 -0.76 -9.90 10.27
C TRP A 249 -2.26 -10.07 10.49
N LEU A 250 -2.71 -11.27 10.85
CA LEU A 250 -4.13 -11.54 11.04
C LEU A 250 -4.75 -10.61 12.09
N GLN A 251 -4.02 -10.33 13.17
CA GLN A 251 -4.43 -9.36 14.20
C GLN A 251 -4.46 -7.93 13.66
N SER A 252 -3.44 -7.53 12.91
CA SER A 252 -3.33 -6.23 12.24
C SER A 252 -4.51 -6.01 11.28
N SER A 253 -4.80 -6.97 10.41
CA SER A 253 -5.91 -6.91 9.45
C SER A 253 -7.28 -6.78 10.15
N LYS A 254 -7.52 -7.57 11.21
CA LYS A 254 -8.71 -7.42 12.07
C LYS A 254 -8.76 -6.06 12.76
N LYS A 255 -7.62 -5.52 13.21
CA LYS A 255 -7.52 -4.22 13.86
C LYS A 255 -7.80 -3.08 12.88
N MET A 256 -7.29 -3.16 11.66
CA MET A 256 -7.59 -2.24 10.58
C MET A 256 -9.08 -2.18 10.31
N CYS A 257 -9.72 -3.33 10.11
CA CYS A 257 -11.16 -3.35 9.89
C CYS A 257 -11.92 -2.73 11.06
N LYS A 258 -11.57 -3.06 12.30
CA LYS A 258 -12.16 -2.41 13.48
C LYS A 258 -11.95 -0.89 13.50
N LEU A 259 -10.80 -0.41 13.06
CA LEU A 259 -10.52 1.03 12.95
C LEU A 259 -11.37 1.67 11.84
N LEU A 260 -11.53 1.01 10.70
CA LEU A 260 -12.44 1.44 9.62
C LEU A 260 -13.89 1.53 10.10
N LEU A 261 -14.34 0.55 10.90
CA LEU A 261 -15.68 0.54 11.53
C LEU A 261 -15.85 1.61 12.62
N ARG A 262 -14.77 2.05 13.27
CA ARG A 262 -14.84 3.02 14.38
C ARG A 262 -15.15 4.42 13.88
N HIS A 263 -14.77 4.72 12.64
CA HIS A 263 -15.16 5.95 11.96
C HIS A 263 -16.62 5.85 11.54
N GLN A 264 -17.41 6.91 11.74
CA GLN A 264 -18.86 6.94 11.45
C GLN A 264 -19.20 6.65 9.96
N ASP A 265 -18.19 6.67 9.08
CA ASP A 265 -18.32 6.33 7.67
C ASP A 265 -17.11 5.48 7.19
N PRO A 266 -17.30 4.17 6.90
CA PRO A 266 -16.23 3.29 6.42
C PRO A 266 -15.74 3.68 5.01
N VAL A 267 -16.58 4.33 4.19
CA VAL A 267 -16.21 4.82 2.85
C VAL A 267 -15.23 5.99 2.96
N LEU A 268 -15.50 6.95 3.86
CA LEU A 268 -14.56 8.04 4.13
C LEU A 268 -13.20 7.52 4.62
N SER A 269 -13.21 6.50 5.47
CA SER A 269 -11.98 5.89 5.97
C SER A 269 -11.18 5.20 4.86
N CYS A 270 -11.85 4.48 3.96
CA CYS A 270 -11.19 3.91 2.79
C CYS A 270 -10.62 5.01 1.86
N ASN A 271 -11.35 6.09 1.65
CA ASN A 271 -10.90 7.22 0.83
C ASN A 271 -9.69 7.96 1.45
N LEU A 272 -9.64 8.08 2.77
CA LEU A 272 -8.49 8.60 3.50
C LEU A 272 -7.26 7.71 3.27
N LEU A 273 -7.39 6.39 3.44
CA LEU A 273 -6.31 5.44 3.18
C LEU A 273 -5.85 5.47 1.72
N ARG A 274 -6.80 5.53 0.77
CA ARG A 274 -6.50 5.69 -0.66
C ARG A 274 -5.66 6.94 -0.90
N SER A 275 -6.08 8.07 -0.34
CA SER A 275 -5.37 9.35 -0.48
C SER A 275 -3.97 9.29 0.11
N PHE A 276 -3.84 8.70 1.30
CA PHE A 276 -2.55 8.47 1.95
C PHE A 276 -1.62 7.63 1.08
N LEU A 277 -2.07 6.48 0.57
CA LEU A 277 -1.26 5.59 -0.25
C LEU A 277 -0.82 6.24 -1.58
N ILE A 278 -1.71 7.02 -2.21
CA ILE A 278 -1.37 7.77 -3.43
C ILE A 278 -0.27 8.80 -3.13
N LEU A 279 -0.43 9.61 -2.08
CA LEU A 279 0.57 10.61 -1.68
C LEU A 279 1.89 9.95 -1.27
N TRP A 280 1.83 8.85 -0.51
CA TRP A 280 3.00 8.09 -0.09
C TRP A 280 3.80 7.59 -1.31
N LYS A 281 3.12 7.02 -2.31
CA LYS A 281 3.77 6.59 -3.55
C LYS A 281 4.38 7.76 -4.34
N GLN A 282 3.67 8.89 -4.41
CA GLN A 282 4.17 10.09 -5.08
C GLN A 282 5.46 10.59 -4.42
N LEU A 283 5.51 10.57 -3.09
CA LEU A 283 6.71 10.91 -2.33
C LEU A 283 7.87 9.94 -2.64
N GLU A 284 7.61 8.62 -2.68
CA GLU A 284 8.66 7.65 -3.04
C GLU A 284 9.16 7.81 -4.49
N MET A 285 8.27 8.14 -5.43
CA MET A 285 8.67 8.46 -6.81
C MET A 285 9.56 9.71 -6.85
N LEU A 286 9.19 10.76 -6.11
CA LEU A 286 9.97 11.99 -6.02
C LEU A 286 11.35 11.73 -5.38
N LYS A 287 11.39 10.95 -4.30
CA LYS A 287 12.62 10.51 -3.63
C LYS A 287 13.54 9.75 -4.59
N ALA A 288 13.00 8.83 -5.39
CA ALA A 288 13.77 8.09 -6.39
C ALA A 288 14.32 9.00 -7.51
N GLU A 289 13.52 9.94 -8.03
CA GLU A 289 13.98 10.90 -9.04
C GLU A 289 15.05 11.85 -8.49
N TRP A 290 14.84 12.35 -7.28
CA TRP A 290 15.83 13.17 -6.58
C TRP A 290 17.16 12.43 -6.47
N GLY A 291 17.13 11.14 -6.09
CA GLY A 291 18.32 10.30 -5.99
C GLY A 291 19.04 10.13 -7.33
N ARG A 292 18.31 9.83 -8.41
CA ARG A 292 18.88 9.73 -9.77
C ARG A 292 19.58 11.00 -10.21
N LEU A 293 18.92 12.14 -10.02
CA LEU A 293 19.48 13.45 -10.37
C LEU A 293 20.71 13.79 -9.54
N LYS A 294 20.68 13.50 -8.24
CA LYS A 294 21.76 13.79 -7.31
C LYS A 294 23.01 12.95 -7.61
N LEU A 295 22.84 11.65 -7.83
CA LEU A 295 23.92 10.72 -8.15
C LEU A 295 24.33 10.76 -9.64
N ARG A 296 23.55 11.44 -10.49
CA ARG A 296 23.74 11.49 -11.96
C ARG A 296 23.73 10.09 -12.58
N THR A 297 22.84 9.23 -12.12
CA THR A 297 22.65 7.87 -12.64
C THR A 297 21.25 7.70 -13.24
N GLU A 298 21.14 6.79 -14.20
CA GLU A 298 19.84 6.45 -14.79
C GLU A 298 18.94 5.65 -13.84
N ASP A 299 19.55 4.85 -12.96
CA ASP A 299 18.83 4.10 -11.93
C ASP A 299 19.71 3.85 -10.69
N ILE A 300 19.06 3.53 -9.57
CA ILE A 300 19.69 3.17 -8.29
C ILE A 300 19.39 1.68 -8.07
N ASN A 301 20.15 0.82 -8.76
CA ASN A 301 19.92 -0.62 -8.83
C ASN A 301 21.08 -1.47 -8.29
N THR A 302 22.12 -0.84 -7.75
CA THR A 302 23.26 -1.53 -7.12
C THR A 302 23.39 -1.13 -5.66
N VAL A 303 23.94 -2.05 -4.85
CA VAL A 303 24.16 -1.81 -3.42
C VAL A 303 25.04 -0.59 -3.14
N PRO A 304 26.17 -0.35 -3.84
CA PRO A 304 26.98 0.84 -3.61
C PRO A 304 26.23 2.14 -3.91
N LEU A 305 25.53 2.21 -5.04
CA LEU A 305 24.72 3.38 -5.40
C LEU A 305 23.60 3.62 -4.39
N TYR A 306 22.95 2.56 -3.92
CA TYR A 306 21.90 2.68 -2.92
C TYR A 306 22.42 3.17 -1.56
N LYS A 307 23.63 2.74 -1.16
CA LYS A 307 24.28 3.25 0.05
C LYS A 307 24.61 4.73 -0.07
N GLU A 308 25.23 5.13 -1.18
CA GLU A 308 25.55 6.54 -1.45
C GLU A 308 24.27 7.40 -1.50
N PHE A 309 23.22 6.90 -2.13
CA PHE A 309 21.90 7.51 -2.13
C PHE A 309 21.37 7.73 -0.70
N CYS A 310 21.39 6.69 0.15
CA CYS A 310 20.92 6.78 1.53
C CYS A 310 21.72 7.80 2.36
N GLU A 311 23.05 7.86 2.18
CA GLU A 311 23.90 8.84 2.87
C GLU A 311 23.55 10.28 2.47
N GLN A 312 23.41 10.53 1.17
CA GLN A 312 23.07 11.86 0.64
C GLN A 312 21.64 12.25 1.01
N TYR A 313 20.66 11.36 0.84
CA TYR A 313 19.26 11.62 1.24
C TYR A 313 19.16 11.86 2.75
N GLY A 314 19.91 11.09 3.54
CA GLY A 314 20.03 11.23 4.99
C GLY A 314 20.45 12.63 5.41
N THR A 315 21.50 13.17 4.76
CA THR A 315 22.08 14.46 5.11
C THR A 315 21.28 15.63 4.56
N ASP A 316 20.83 15.54 3.31
CA ASP A 316 20.23 16.68 2.59
C ASP A 316 18.73 16.85 2.86
N ILE A 317 18.01 15.76 3.15
CA ILE A 317 16.54 15.76 3.27
C ILE A 317 16.10 15.29 4.65
N LEU A 318 16.50 14.07 5.04
CA LEU A 318 15.99 13.42 6.24
C LEU A 318 16.38 14.16 7.52
N HIS A 319 17.65 14.52 7.68
CA HIS A 319 18.15 15.19 8.86
C HIS A 319 17.54 16.60 9.05
N PRO A 320 17.47 17.47 8.02
CA PRO A 320 16.73 18.74 8.13
C PRO A 320 15.27 18.56 8.52
N ALA A 321 14.56 17.59 7.92
CA ALA A 321 13.16 17.30 8.25
C ALA A 321 13.01 16.85 9.72
N MET A 322 13.87 15.94 10.19
CA MET A 322 13.87 15.49 11.59
C MET A 322 14.18 16.61 12.57
N LYS A 323 15.13 17.50 12.23
CA LYS A 323 15.42 18.68 13.05
C LYS A 323 14.22 19.63 13.13
N ALA A 324 13.48 19.81 12.03
CA ALA A 324 12.27 20.63 12.03
C ALA A 324 11.16 20.01 12.91
N ILE A 325 11.02 18.69 12.91
CA ILE A 325 10.09 17.97 13.79
C ILE A 325 10.51 18.11 15.26
N ALA A 326 11.78 17.87 15.58
CA ALA A 326 12.31 18.00 16.94
C ALA A 326 12.09 19.41 17.52
N ARG A 327 12.25 20.45 16.68
CA ARG A 327 11.91 21.84 17.05
C ARG A 327 10.45 22.01 17.41
N LYS A 328 9.54 21.48 16.59
CA LYS A 328 8.09 21.55 16.86
C LYS A 328 7.72 20.79 18.14
N MET A 329 8.40 19.68 18.42
CA MET A 329 8.16 18.85 19.61
C MET A 329 8.89 19.35 20.87
N GLY A 330 9.72 20.41 20.77
CA GLY A 330 10.49 20.94 21.90
C GLY A 330 11.64 20.02 22.35
N THR A 331 12.06 19.08 21.51
CA THR A 331 13.10 18.06 21.80
C THR A 331 14.39 18.28 21.00
N GLU A 332 14.69 19.54 20.63
CA GLU A 332 15.85 19.89 19.79
C GLU A 332 17.20 19.51 20.43
N GLU A 333 17.28 19.47 21.77
CA GLU A 333 18.51 19.11 22.50
C GLU A 333 18.97 17.66 22.25
N ASP A 334 18.05 16.75 21.92
CA ASP A 334 18.36 15.34 21.61
C ASP A 334 18.96 15.14 20.19
N PHE A 335 18.87 16.16 19.31
CA PHE A 335 19.27 16.09 17.89
C PHE A 335 20.54 16.88 17.54
N GLY A 336 21.25 17.41 18.55
CA GLY A 336 22.40 18.30 18.38
C GLY A 336 23.74 17.64 18.07
N GLY A 337 23.81 16.31 17.90
CA GLY A 337 25.06 15.58 17.64
C GLY A 337 25.48 15.61 16.16
N PRO A 338 26.79 15.63 15.83
CA PRO A 338 27.24 15.46 14.46
C PRO A 338 26.87 14.07 13.94
N VAL A 339 26.03 14.01 12.90
CA VAL A 339 25.65 12.77 12.22
C VAL A 339 26.91 12.17 11.59
N THR A 340 27.40 11.07 12.16
CA THR A 340 28.43 10.25 11.52
C THR A 340 27.75 9.36 10.48
N SER A 341 28.41 9.19 9.34
CA SER A 341 27.91 8.65 8.06
C SER A 341 27.33 7.23 8.07
N THR A 342 27.25 6.57 9.23
CA THR A 342 26.79 5.19 9.38
C THR A 342 25.68 4.99 10.43
N GLN A 343 25.17 6.05 11.05
CA GLN A 343 24.06 5.93 12.00
C GLN A 343 22.73 6.06 11.28
N HIS A 344 21.87 5.03 11.41
CA HIS A 344 20.45 5.15 11.11
C HIS A 344 19.88 6.30 11.95
N ILE A 345 19.49 7.39 11.28
CA ILE A 345 18.90 8.54 11.97
C ILE A 345 17.53 8.08 12.48
N LEU A 346 17.43 7.88 13.79
CA LEU A 346 16.17 7.51 14.42
C LEU A 346 15.29 8.76 14.52
N PRO A 347 13.98 8.67 14.25
CA PRO A 347 13.08 9.79 14.43
C PRO A 347 13.10 10.29 15.88
N PRO A 348 12.82 11.59 16.13
CA PRO A 348 12.63 12.11 17.48
C PRO A 348 11.67 11.23 18.29
N LYS A 349 11.95 11.03 19.58
CA LYS A 349 11.10 10.20 20.46
C LYS A 349 9.65 10.68 20.37
N GLY A 350 8.78 9.85 19.79
CA GLY A 350 7.35 10.14 19.63
C GLY A 350 6.92 10.53 18.22
N ALA A 351 7.85 10.79 17.29
CA ALA A 351 7.51 11.09 15.90
C ALA A 351 7.17 9.81 15.11
N SER A 352 6.01 9.82 14.44
CA SER A 352 5.58 8.75 13.55
C SER A 352 6.24 8.85 12.17
N GLU A 353 6.29 7.74 11.43
CA GLU A 353 6.77 7.73 10.03
C GLU A 353 5.92 8.67 9.14
N ILE A 354 4.63 8.82 9.44
CA ILE A 354 3.72 9.72 8.74
C ILE A 354 4.12 11.18 8.95
N GLU A 355 4.39 11.59 10.19
CA GLU A 355 4.87 12.94 10.49
C GLU A 355 6.19 13.23 9.81
N MET A 356 7.11 12.25 9.78
CA MET A 356 8.37 12.39 9.08
C MET A 356 8.17 12.68 7.58
N LYS A 357 7.24 11.97 6.94
CA LYS A 357 6.91 12.16 5.51
C LYS A 357 6.19 13.46 5.19
N VAL A 358 5.53 14.09 6.16
CA VAL A 358 4.90 15.42 5.96
C VAL A 358 5.96 16.53 5.89
N TYR A 359 7.11 16.35 6.55
CA TYR A 359 8.19 17.34 6.57
C TYR A 359 9.24 17.14 5.47
N GLN A 360 9.32 15.94 4.88
CA GLN A 360 10.10 15.64 3.68
C GLN A 360 9.41 16.25 2.46
#